data_AF-A0A7V6GBF6-F1
#
_entry.id   AF-A0A7V6GBF6-F1
#
_cell.length_a   1.000
_cell.length_b   1.000
_cell.length_c   1.000
_cell.angle_alpha   90.00
_cell.angle_beta   90.00
_cell.angle_gamma   90.00
#
_symmetry.space_group_name_H-M   'P 1'
#
loop_
_entity.id
_entity.type
_entity.pdbx_description
1 polymer ?
#
loop_
_entity_poly.entity_id
_entity_poly.type
_entity_poly.pdbx_seq_one_letter_code
_entity_poly.pdbx_strand_id
1 'polypeptide(L)'
;MVAMPHLVGWADLRTTIDYLCQCGALTVRILMAGYGKNACSELKFIPEVMHRELADFIYPLAETASCPLLLEPPMINDLKPVTAGALRGSKAYQAGIKRGDLILDINGRIPRSRVEAWELAQEPGKIHIKVEREGRVLELAWQNKRNEKSGLVMEYDFDMERWDRIESMVKRLSGPAVMLCSLLAQNTLKALKKTVRQKELLNIQPVNNNFFGGSIGAAGLLTINDFYTAYGEYREIKDRPELILLPREAFDYLGRDLTGRSYKELEEKAGVQVIVI
;
A
#
# COMPACT_ATOMS: atom_id res chain seq x y z
N MET A 1 5.62 6.80 14.58
CA MET A 1 4.79 7.33 15.68
C MET A 1 3.32 7.10 15.33
N VAL A 2 2.43 6.95 16.31
CA VAL A 2 0.98 6.86 16.08
C VAL A 2 0.36 8.23 16.32
N ALA A 3 -0.41 8.74 15.37
CA ALA A 3 -1.07 10.02 15.47
C ALA A 3 -2.46 9.88 16.10
N MET A 4 -2.66 10.59 17.22
CA MET A 4 -3.95 10.72 17.89
C MET A 4 -4.23 12.20 18.23
N PRO A 5 -4.25 13.11 17.24
CA PRO A 5 -4.39 14.55 17.48
C PRO A 5 -5.73 14.91 18.15
N HIS A 6 -6.75 14.06 18.02
CA HIS A 6 -8.03 14.19 18.72
C HIS A 6 -7.93 13.98 20.24
N LEU A 7 -6.86 13.33 20.74
CA LEU A 7 -6.62 13.10 22.18
C LEU A 7 -5.58 14.07 22.75
N VAL A 8 -4.45 14.23 22.06
CA VAL A 8 -3.29 14.98 22.57
C VAL A 8 -3.08 16.34 21.89
N GLY A 9 -3.89 16.66 20.88
CA GLY A 9 -3.82 17.91 20.13
C GLY A 9 -2.81 17.87 18.97
N TRP A 10 -3.08 18.70 17.95
CA TRP A 10 -2.22 18.85 16.78
C TRP A 10 -0.83 19.43 17.10
N ALA A 11 -0.73 20.24 18.15
CA ALA A 11 0.54 20.82 18.60
C ALA A 11 1.52 19.75 19.13
N ASP A 12 1.00 18.72 19.80
CA ASP A 12 1.80 17.59 20.29
C ASP A 12 2.38 16.78 19.11
N LEU A 13 1.55 16.52 18.09
CA LEU A 13 1.97 15.87 16.85
C LEU A 13 3.08 16.69 16.15
N ARG A 14 2.92 18.02 16.03
CA ARG A 14 3.97 18.89 15.46
C ARG A 14 5.27 18.79 16.23
N THR A 15 5.19 18.95 17.55
CA THR A 15 6.36 18.96 18.45
C THR A 15 7.13 17.65 18.34
N THR A 16 6.41 16.53 18.28
CA THR A 16 7.02 15.21 18.12
C THR A 16 7.69 15.03 16.75
N ILE A 17 7.04 15.48 15.66
CA ILE A 17 7.64 15.43 14.30
C ILE A 17 8.94 16.26 14.25
N ASP A 18 8.89 17.50 14.76
CA ASP A 18 10.04 18.39 14.76
C ASP A 18 11.19 17.82 15.60
N TYR A 19 10.89 17.27 16.78
CA TYR A 19 11.87 16.63 17.65
C TYR A 19 12.57 15.45 16.95
N LEU A 20 11.82 14.56 16.29
CA LEU A 20 12.38 13.43 15.54
C LEU A 20 13.26 13.89 14.37
N CYS A 21 12.84 14.94 13.66
CA CYS A 21 13.63 15.54 12.58
C CYS A 21 14.95 16.15 13.09
N GLN A 22 14.93 16.82 14.25
CA GLN A 22 16.12 17.39 14.89
C GLN A 22 17.07 16.32 15.39
N CYS A 23 16.54 15.19 15.87
CA CYS A 23 17.31 14.02 16.27
C CYS A 23 17.92 13.24 15.09
N GLY A 24 17.73 13.69 13.85
CA GLY A 24 18.32 13.07 12.67
C GLY A 24 17.63 11.78 12.21
N ALA A 25 16.31 11.67 12.43
CA ALA A 25 15.53 10.55 11.89
C ALA A 25 15.74 10.43 10.36
N LEU A 26 15.92 9.20 9.87
CA LEU A 26 16.03 8.93 8.44
C LEU A 26 14.72 9.20 7.70
N THR A 27 13.61 8.86 8.35
CA THR A 27 12.23 9.14 7.93
C THR A 27 11.37 9.26 9.18
N VAL A 28 10.29 10.03 9.13
CA VAL A 28 9.24 9.99 10.15
C VAL A 28 8.00 9.35 9.53
N ARG A 29 7.59 8.20 10.07
CA ARG A 29 6.34 7.53 9.71
C ARG A 29 5.26 7.89 10.72
N ILE A 30 4.23 8.57 10.25
CA ILE A 30 3.06 8.97 11.00
C ILE A 30 1.96 7.95 10.70
N LEU A 31 1.68 7.09 11.67
CA LEU A 31 0.68 6.04 11.56
C LEU A 31 -0.65 6.61 12.05
N MET A 32 -1.66 6.70 11.20
CA MET A 32 -3.03 6.97 11.65
C MET A 32 -3.46 5.85 12.60
N ALA A 33 -4.04 6.22 13.74
CA ALA A 33 -4.56 5.24 14.68
C ALA A 33 -5.68 4.39 14.06
N GLY A 34 -5.85 3.18 14.57
CA GLY A 34 -7.01 2.33 14.30
C GLY A 34 -7.68 1.95 15.62
N TYR A 35 -8.97 1.67 15.59
CA TYR A 35 -9.75 1.27 16.77
C TYR A 35 -10.67 0.10 16.43
N GLY A 36 -10.84 -0.83 17.36
CA GLY A 36 -11.81 -1.92 17.25
C GLY A 36 -13.22 -1.48 17.63
N LYS A 37 -14.23 -2.31 17.33
CA LYS A 37 -15.65 -2.02 17.61
C LYS A 37 -15.94 -1.71 19.08
N ASN A 38 -15.20 -2.34 19.99
CA ASN A 38 -15.35 -2.21 21.44
C ASN A 38 -14.56 -1.03 22.05
N ALA A 39 -13.90 -0.20 21.23
CA ALA A 39 -13.19 0.98 21.74
C ALA A 39 -14.17 1.99 22.37
N CYS A 40 -13.69 2.71 23.40
CA CYS A 40 -14.43 3.81 24.02
C CYS A 40 -14.71 4.94 23.01
N SER A 41 -15.76 5.72 23.24
CA SER A 41 -16.21 6.80 22.34
C SER A 41 -15.11 7.81 22.03
N GLU A 42 -14.26 8.10 23.01
CA GLU A 42 -13.20 9.11 22.94
C GLU A 42 -12.08 8.70 21.96
N LEU A 43 -11.92 7.40 21.70
CA LEU A 43 -10.93 6.85 20.78
C LEU A 43 -11.47 6.72 19.35
N LYS A 44 -12.78 6.94 19.15
CA LYS A 44 -13.45 6.75 17.86
C LYS A 44 -13.48 8.07 17.08
N PHE A 45 -13.19 7.97 15.79
CA PHE A 45 -13.22 9.08 14.83
C PHE A 45 -13.57 8.53 13.45
N ILE A 46 -14.05 9.38 12.55
CA ILE A 46 -14.34 8.96 11.17
C ILE A 46 -12.99 8.78 10.43
N PRO A 47 -12.61 7.57 9.99
CA PRO A 47 -11.27 7.30 9.46
C PRO A 47 -10.92 8.16 8.24
N GLU A 48 -11.87 8.36 7.32
CA GLU A 48 -11.66 9.14 6.11
C GLU A 48 -11.47 10.63 6.40
N VAL A 49 -12.12 11.13 7.45
CA VAL A 49 -11.97 12.52 7.90
C VAL A 49 -10.62 12.68 8.60
N MET A 50 -10.29 11.82 9.55
CA MET A 50 -9.01 11.85 10.26
C MET A 50 -7.81 11.71 9.30
N HIS A 51 -7.90 10.81 8.31
CA HIS A 51 -6.85 10.67 7.31
C HIS A 51 -6.63 11.96 6.52
N ARG A 52 -7.72 12.60 6.07
CA ARG A 52 -7.67 13.89 5.36
C ARG A 52 -7.05 14.98 6.22
N GLU A 53 -7.50 15.13 7.47
CA GLU A 53 -6.95 16.13 8.39
C GLU A 53 -5.46 15.90 8.66
N LEU A 54 -5.04 14.64 8.82
CA LEU A 54 -3.63 14.29 8.95
C LEU A 54 -2.83 14.64 7.68
N ALA A 55 -3.37 14.37 6.49
CA ALA A 55 -2.72 14.70 5.23
C ALA A 55 -2.56 16.21 5.06
N ASP A 56 -3.62 16.98 5.29
CA ASP A 56 -3.62 18.45 5.23
C ASP A 56 -2.63 19.06 6.23
N PHE A 57 -2.47 18.42 7.38
CA PHE A 57 -1.49 18.83 8.40
C PHE A 57 -0.05 18.44 8.02
N ILE A 58 0.19 17.23 7.52
CA ILE A 58 1.54 16.68 7.31
C ILE A 58 2.18 17.16 6.00
N TYR A 59 1.41 17.30 4.93
CA TYR A 59 1.98 17.58 3.60
C TYR A 59 2.71 18.93 3.52
N PRO A 60 2.19 20.04 4.08
CA PRO A 60 2.95 21.29 4.16
C PRO A 60 4.23 21.16 4.99
N LEU A 61 4.20 20.37 6.06
CA LEU A 61 5.38 20.13 6.90
C LEU A 61 6.47 19.36 6.15
N ALA A 62 6.05 18.41 5.29
CA ALA A 62 6.97 17.59 4.52
C ALA A 62 7.81 18.40 3.51
N GLU A 63 7.38 19.62 3.14
CA GLU A 63 8.15 20.50 2.26
C GLU A 63 9.40 21.09 2.93
N THR A 64 9.34 21.28 4.25
CA THR A 64 10.42 21.94 5.03
C THR A 64 11.14 21.00 6.00
N ALA A 65 10.62 19.79 6.18
CA ALA A 65 11.21 18.77 7.05
C ALA A 65 12.61 18.34 6.56
N SER A 66 13.49 18.03 7.52
CA SER A 66 14.86 17.57 7.25
C SER A 66 14.94 16.13 6.72
N CYS A 67 13.84 15.39 6.78
CA CYS A 67 13.71 14.02 6.31
C CYS A 67 12.30 13.75 5.73
N PRO A 68 12.12 12.69 4.93
CA PRO A 68 10.81 12.33 4.40
C PRO A 68 9.78 12.03 5.50
N LEU A 69 8.60 12.63 5.37
CA LEU A 69 7.42 12.35 6.19
C LEU A 69 6.45 11.45 5.41
N LEU A 70 6.02 10.36 6.04
CA LEU A 70 5.14 9.34 5.46
C LEU A 70 3.89 9.20 6.32
N LEU A 71 2.70 9.35 5.72
CA LEU A 71 1.42 9.09 6.37
C LEU A 71 0.95 7.68 6.02
N GLU A 72 0.66 6.89 7.04
CA GLU A 72 0.32 5.48 6.92
C GLU A 72 -1.07 5.21 7.53
N PRO A 73 -1.96 4.47 6.85
CA PRO A 73 -1.78 3.91 5.52
C PRO A 73 -1.76 5.01 4.43
N PRO A 74 -1.01 4.83 3.33
CA PRO A 74 -1.00 5.79 2.24
C PRO A 74 -2.32 5.68 1.46
N MET A 75 -2.89 6.81 1.04
CA MET A 75 -4.12 6.84 0.23
C MET A 75 -3.81 6.78 -1.26
N ILE A 76 -3.40 5.60 -1.70
CA ILE A 76 -2.97 5.36 -3.07
C ILE A 76 -4.18 4.98 -3.94
N ASN A 77 -4.39 5.75 -5.00
CA ASN A 77 -5.50 5.56 -5.94
C ASN A 77 -5.03 5.31 -7.39
N ASP A 78 -3.72 5.32 -7.61
CA ASP A 78 -3.07 5.08 -8.90
C ASP A 78 -1.73 4.36 -8.70
N LEU A 79 -1.11 3.96 -9.81
CA LEU A 79 0.20 3.31 -9.82
C LEU A 79 1.32 4.27 -10.23
N LYS A 80 1.07 5.59 -10.22
CA LYS A 80 2.07 6.56 -10.67
C LYS A 80 3.28 6.51 -9.71
N PRO A 81 4.51 6.31 -10.18
CA PRO A 81 5.69 6.18 -9.33
C PRO A 81 6.15 7.55 -8.80
N VAL A 82 5.33 8.19 -7.98
CA VAL A 82 5.65 9.46 -7.30
C VAL A 82 6.42 9.17 -6.02
N THR A 83 7.58 9.80 -5.86
CA THR A 83 8.44 9.60 -4.69
C THR A 83 8.02 10.43 -3.49
N ALA A 84 8.16 9.85 -2.29
CA ALA A 84 8.06 10.57 -1.04
C ALA A 84 9.34 11.37 -0.71
N GLY A 85 10.38 11.26 -1.53
CA GLY A 85 11.64 11.96 -1.43
C GLY A 85 12.83 11.01 -1.33
N ALA A 86 13.93 11.50 -0.77
CA ALA A 86 15.13 10.71 -0.53
C ALA A 86 15.67 10.92 0.88
N LEU A 87 16.30 9.87 1.43
CA LEU A 87 16.97 9.93 2.73
C LEU A 87 18.10 10.95 2.67
N ARG A 88 18.18 11.84 3.66
CA ARG A 88 19.23 12.87 3.72
C ARG A 88 20.63 12.24 3.65
N GLY A 89 21.48 12.78 2.78
CA GLY A 89 22.86 12.28 2.58
C GLY A 89 22.98 11.01 1.74
N SER A 90 21.87 10.40 1.32
CA SER A 90 21.88 9.25 0.40
C SER A 90 22.27 9.63 -1.04
N LYS A 91 22.46 8.62 -1.90
CA LYS A 91 22.79 8.82 -3.31
C LYS A 91 21.65 9.48 -4.08
N ALA A 92 20.42 9.04 -3.87
CA ALA A 92 19.24 9.67 -4.45
C ALA A 92 19.11 11.14 -4.00
N TYR A 93 19.41 11.42 -2.72
CA TYR A 93 19.40 12.79 -2.19
C TYR A 93 20.49 13.66 -2.82
N GLN A 94 21.73 13.16 -2.90
CA GLN A 94 22.85 13.86 -3.52
C GLN A 94 22.62 14.12 -5.01
N ALA A 95 21.92 13.20 -5.70
CA ALA A 95 21.50 13.37 -7.09
C ALA A 95 20.37 14.42 -7.25
N GLY A 96 19.73 14.86 -6.16
CA GLY A 96 18.74 15.92 -6.17
C GLY A 96 17.29 15.44 -6.31
N ILE A 97 16.99 14.18 -5.97
CA ILE A 97 15.61 13.69 -5.86
C ILE A 97 14.86 14.49 -4.79
N LYS A 98 13.62 14.87 -5.10
CA LYS A 98 12.73 15.60 -4.19
C LYS A 98 11.39 14.90 -4.08
N ARG A 99 10.70 15.12 -2.96
CA ARG A 99 9.30 14.70 -2.78
C ARG A 99 8.45 15.24 -3.93
N GLY A 100 7.55 14.42 -4.45
CA GLY A 100 6.65 14.79 -5.53
C GLY A 100 7.22 14.60 -6.94
N ASP A 101 8.50 14.24 -7.08
CA ASP A 101 9.04 13.84 -8.37
C ASP A 101 8.26 12.62 -8.91
N LEU A 102 7.73 12.74 -10.12
CA LEU A 102 7.16 11.63 -10.85
C LEU A 102 8.27 10.93 -11.63
N ILE A 103 8.55 9.67 -11.31
CA ILE A 103 9.60 8.91 -12.00
C ILE A 103 9.08 8.45 -13.36
N LEU A 104 9.73 8.89 -14.44
CA LEU A 104 9.34 8.57 -15.82
C LEU A 104 10.11 7.37 -16.38
N ASP A 105 11.39 7.24 -16.03
CA ASP A 105 12.30 6.23 -16.57
C ASP A 105 13.44 5.95 -15.58
N ILE A 106 13.85 4.69 -15.46
CA ILE A 106 15.07 4.28 -14.78
C ILE A 106 15.84 3.33 -15.71
N ASN A 107 17.02 3.76 -16.17
CA ASN A 107 17.89 2.99 -17.07
C ASN A 107 17.15 2.46 -18.32
N GLY A 108 16.28 3.27 -18.92
CA GLY A 108 15.51 2.89 -20.12
C GLY A 108 14.27 2.03 -19.84
N ARG A 109 13.88 1.85 -18.57
CA ARG A 109 12.65 1.16 -18.16
C ARG A 109 11.69 2.13 -17.51
N ILE A 110 10.45 2.15 -17.99
CA ILE A 110 9.34 2.91 -17.39
C ILE A 110 8.75 2.08 -16.25
N PRO A 111 8.83 2.53 -14.98
CA PRO A 111 8.26 1.79 -13.87
C PRO A 111 6.72 1.76 -13.92
N ARG A 112 6.14 0.59 -13.64
CA ARG A 112 4.70 0.33 -13.58
C ARG A 112 4.08 0.72 -12.25
N SER A 113 4.88 0.83 -11.19
CA SER A 113 4.43 1.14 -9.83
C SER A 113 5.53 1.83 -9.01
N ARG A 114 5.15 2.35 -7.84
CA ARG A 114 6.09 2.91 -6.85
C ARG A 114 7.05 1.84 -6.33
N VAL A 115 6.58 0.62 -6.10
CA VAL A 115 7.42 -0.52 -5.68
C VAL A 115 8.43 -0.87 -6.78
N GLU A 116 8.00 -1.00 -8.03
CA GLU A 116 8.92 -1.33 -9.13
C GLU A 116 9.94 -0.21 -9.35
N ALA A 117 9.53 1.07 -9.26
CA ALA A 117 10.46 2.19 -9.33
C ALA A 117 11.51 2.14 -8.22
N TRP A 118 11.10 1.76 -7.00
CA TRP A 118 12.03 1.57 -5.90
C TRP A 118 13.02 0.45 -6.21
N GLU A 119 12.56 -0.72 -6.66
CA GLU A 119 13.40 -1.88 -6.98
C GLU A 119 14.45 -1.56 -8.04
N LEU A 120 14.02 -0.94 -9.15
CA LEU A 120 14.89 -0.50 -10.24
C LEU A 120 15.97 0.48 -9.75
N ALA A 121 15.62 1.37 -8.82
CA ALA A 121 16.55 2.34 -8.24
C ALA A 121 17.59 1.71 -7.29
N GLN A 122 17.40 0.46 -6.84
CA GLN A 122 18.36 -0.26 -5.99
C GLN A 122 19.37 -1.10 -6.76
N GLU A 123 19.23 -1.23 -8.08
CA GLU A 123 20.11 -2.09 -8.86
C GLU A 123 21.58 -1.66 -8.75
N PRO A 124 22.53 -2.60 -8.76
CA PRO A 124 23.95 -2.26 -8.75
C PRO A 124 24.34 -1.61 -10.07
N GLY A 125 25.26 -0.65 -10.02
CA GLY A 125 25.72 0.05 -11.22
C GLY A 125 25.30 1.50 -11.23
N LYS A 126 25.43 2.11 -12.41
CA LYS A 126 25.03 3.49 -12.65
C LYS A 126 23.52 3.53 -12.83
N ILE A 127 22.86 4.35 -12.03
CA ILE A 127 21.43 4.62 -12.14
C ILE A 127 21.26 5.95 -12.86
N HIS A 128 20.58 5.91 -14.00
CA HIS A 128 20.07 7.07 -14.73
C HIS A 128 18.57 7.11 -14.54
N ILE A 129 18.06 8.20 -13.98
CA ILE A 129 16.62 8.39 -13.75
C ILE A 129 16.14 9.66 -14.45
N LYS A 130 14.97 9.58 -15.08
CA LYS A 130 14.24 10.75 -15.56
C LYS A 130 13.06 11.00 -14.65
N VAL A 131 12.91 12.23 -14.18
CA VAL A 131 11.78 12.64 -13.33
C VAL A 131 11.08 13.84 -13.92
N GLU A 132 9.76 13.91 -13.74
CA GLU A 132 9.00 15.13 -13.94
C GLU A 132 8.85 15.86 -12.60
N ARG A 133 9.25 17.13 -12.57
CA ARG A 133 9.08 18.05 -11.45
C ARG A 133 8.52 19.36 -11.96
N GLU A 134 7.35 19.76 -11.47
CA GLU A 134 6.70 21.04 -11.84
C GLU A 134 6.59 21.22 -13.38
N GLY A 135 6.24 20.13 -14.09
CA GLY A 135 6.11 20.11 -15.55
C GLY A 135 7.43 20.10 -16.34
N ARG A 136 8.58 19.99 -15.67
CA ARG A 136 9.90 19.90 -16.31
C ARG A 136 10.48 18.50 -16.14
N VAL A 137 11.07 17.98 -17.21
CA VAL A 137 11.82 16.72 -17.16
C VAL A 137 13.26 17.01 -16.74
N LEU A 138 13.71 16.33 -15.68
CA LEU A 138 15.06 16.38 -15.15
C LEU A 138 15.71 15.01 -15.30
N GLU A 139 16.99 14.98 -15.67
CA GLU A 139 17.80 13.75 -15.69
C GLU A 139 18.75 13.78 -14.50
N LEU A 140 18.66 12.77 -13.63
CA LEU A 140 19.51 12.63 -12.46
C LEU A 140 20.28 11.31 -12.58
N ALA A 141 21.43 11.23 -11.92
CA ALA A 141 22.20 10.00 -11.91
C ALA A 141 22.99 9.80 -10.62
N TRP A 142 23.19 8.54 -10.26
CA TRP A 142 24.08 8.14 -9.18
C TRP A 142 24.68 6.76 -9.45
N GLN A 143 25.54 6.30 -8.54
CA GLN A 143 26.17 4.99 -8.59
C GLN A 143 25.79 4.22 -7.32
N ASN A 144 25.28 3.00 -7.50
CA ASN A 144 25.05 2.03 -6.44
C ASN A 144 26.18 0.99 -6.43
N LYS A 145 26.66 0.64 -5.25
CA LYS A 145 27.40 -0.61 -5.02
C LYS A 145 26.41 -1.78 -4.88
N ARG A 146 26.93 -3.01 -4.99
CA ARG A 146 26.14 -4.21 -4.72
C ARG A 146 25.56 -4.16 -3.30
N ASN A 147 24.26 -4.39 -3.17
CA ASN A 147 23.48 -4.36 -1.92
C ASN A 147 23.42 -2.98 -1.22
N GLU A 148 23.90 -1.91 -1.86
CA GLU A 148 23.75 -0.56 -1.33
C GLU A 148 22.36 -0.01 -1.66
N LYS A 149 21.71 0.61 -0.68
CA LYS A 149 20.41 1.25 -0.88
C LYS A 149 20.61 2.65 -1.45
N SER A 150 19.85 3.01 -2.49
CA SER A 150 19.91 4.36 -3.10
C SER A 150 19.50 5.48 -2.14
N GLY A 151 18.65 5.14 -1.16
CA GLY A 151 17.97 6.08 -0.28
C GLY A 151 16.73 6.72 -0.90
N LEU A 152 16.26 6.25 -2.06
CA LEU A 152 14.95 6.61 -2.58
C LEU A 152 13.84 6.13 -1.63
N VAL A 153 12.87 6.98 -1.35
CA VAL A 153 11.73 6.68 -0.48
C VAL A 153 10.44 6.70 -1.31
N MET A 154 9.71 5.59 -1.26
CA MET A 154 8.45 5.40 -1.98
C MET A 154 7.38 4.93 -1.00
N GLU A 155 6.14 5.38 -1.20
CA GLU A 155 4.99 4.76 -0.55
C GLU A 155 4.66 3.44 -1.26
N TYR A 156 4.34 2.41 -0.48
CA TYR A 156 4.08 1.08 -1.03
C TYR A 156 2.71 1.05 -1.71
N ASP A 157 2.68 0.83 -3.02
CA ASP A 157 1.45 0.52 -3.75
C ASP A 157 1.26 -0.99 -3.93
N PHE A 158 2.03 -1.64 -4.79
CA PHE A 158 1.94 -3.07 -5.05
C PHE A 158 3.19 -3.63 -5.74
N ASP A 159 3.58 -4.84 -5.34
CA ASP A 159 4.63 -5.65 -5.95
C ASP A 159 4.20 -6.18 -7.33
N MET A 160 4.95 -5.80 -8.38
CA MET A 160 4.60 -6.18 -9.75
C MET A 160 4.86 -7.66 -10.07
N GLU A 161 5.79 -8.34 -9.39
CA GLU A 161 5.97 -9.79 -9.56
C GLU A 161 4.78 -10.56 -8.99
N ARG A 162 4.22 -10.11 -7.86
CA ARG A 162 2.95 -10.62 -7.34
C ARG A 162 1.82 -10.35 -8.32
N TRP A 163 1.77 -9.17 -8.93
CA TRP A 163 0.76 -8.84 -9.92
C TRP A 163 0.87 -9.71 -11.18
N ASP A 164 2.07 -9.94 -11.70
CA ASP A 164 2.32 -10.76 -12.89
C ASP A 164 1.86 -12.21 -12.67
N ARG A 165 1.98 -12.73 -11.43
CA ARG A 165 1.41 -14.03 -11.03
C ARG A 165 -0.12 -14.02 -11.03
N ILE A 166 -0.76 -12.98 -10.47
CA ILE A 166 -2.22 -12.81 -10.49
C ILE A 166 -2.71 -12.77 -11.94
N GLU A 167 -2.10 -11.92 -12.77
CA GLU A 167 -2.49 -11.75 -14.16
C GLU A 167 -2.36 -13.05 -14.96
N SER A 168 -1.28 -13.80 -14.73
CA SER A 168 -1.04 -15.10 -15.38
C SER A 168 -2.09 -16.15 -15.01
N MET A 169 -2.60 -16.14 -13.77
CA MET A 169 -3.70 -17.03 -13.37
C MET A 169 -5.01 -16.62 -14.04
N VAL A 170 -5.36 -15.33 -13.99
CA VAL A 170 -6.61 -14.81 -14.58
C VAL A 170 -6.67 -15.09 -16.09
N LYS A 171 -5.54 -14.94 -16.80
CA LYS A 171 -5.44 -15.24 -18.25
C LYS A 171 -5.80 -16.68 -18.64
N ARG A 172 -5.75 -17.63 -17.70
CA ARG A 172 -6.02 -19.05 -17.93
C ARG A 172 -7.46 -19.45 -17.61
N LEU A 173 -8.25 -18.54 -17.06
CA LEU A 173 -9.62 -18.81 -16.67
C LEU A 173 -10.58 -18.64 -17.85
N SER A 174 -11.64 -19.43 -17.86
CA SER A 174 -12.77 -19.29 -18.79
C SER A 174 -13.90 -18.44 -18.21
N GLY A 175 -13.87 -18.23 -16.89
CA GLY A 175 -14.91 -17.55 -16.12
C GLY A 175 -14.33 -16.56 -15.10
N PRO A 176 -15.19 -15.98 -14.25
CA PRO A 176 -14.77 -14.91 -13.36
C PRO A 176 -13.88 -15.43 -12.22
N ALA A 177 -12.88 -14.65 -11.84
CA ALA A 177 -12.18 -14.73 -10.56
C ALA A 177 -12.66 -13.62 -9.63
N VAL A 178 -12.61 -13.85 -8.33
CA VAL A 178 -12.77 -12.80 -7.33
C VAL A 178 -11.53 -12.70 -6.47
N MET A 179 -10.98 -11.49 -6.37
CA MET A 179 -9.95 -11.15 -5.41
C MET A 179 -10.59 -10.48 -4.22
N LEU A 180 -10.62 -11.20 -3.10
CA LEU A 180 -11.02 -10.64 -1.81
C LEU A 180 -9.84 -9.82 -1.28
N CYS A 181 -10.04 -8.56 -0.91
CA CYS A 181 -8.95 -7.70 -0.47
C CYS A 181 -9.35 -6.84 0.73
N SER A 182 -8.38 -6.26 1.44
CA SER A 182 -8.71 -5.31 2.49
C SER A 182 -9.28 -4.00 1.93
N LEU A 183 -10.01 -3.24 2.76
CA LEU A 183 -10.56 -1.94 2.40
C LEU A 183 -9.47 -0.96 1.92
N LEU A 184 -8.27 -1.02 2.52
CA LEU A 184 -7.15 -0.15 2.18
C LEU A 184 -6.49 -0.50 0.84
N ALA A 185 -6.53 -1.78 0.42
CA ALA A 185 -5.90 -2.23 -0.83
C ALA A 185 -6.79 -2.04 -2.07
N GLN A 186 -8.09 -1.79 -1.88
CA GLN A 186 -9.08 -1.88 -2.96
C GLN A 186 -8.78 -0.95 -4.15
N ASN A 187 -8.29 0.27 -3.90
CA ASN A 187 -8.10 1.26 -4.95
C ASN A 187 -6.87 0.95 -5.79
N THR A 188 -5.78 0.52 -5.15
CA THR A 188 -4.59 0.00 -5.83
C THR A 188 -4.94 -1.21 -6.70
N LEU A 189 -5.70 -2.18 -6.17
CA LEU A 189 -6.12 -3.36 -6.93
C LEU A 189 -7.08 -3.03 -8.07
N LYS A 190 -7.98 -2.05 -7.89
CA LYS A 190 -8.83 -1.52 -8.97
C LYS A 190 -8.00 -0.82 -10.05
N ALA A 191 -6.93 -0.11 -9.68
CA ALA A 191 -6.00 0.49 -10.64
C ALA A 191 -5.24 -0.58 -11.43
N LEU A 192 -4.73 -1.62 -10.75
CA LEU A 192 -4.08 -2.77 -11.36
C LEU A 192 -5.03 -3.53 -12.29
N LYS A 193 -6.27 -3.82 -11.88
CA LYS A 193 -7.28 -4.47 -12.72
C LYS A 193 -7.42 -3.81 -14.09
N LYS A 194 -7.25 -2.49 -14.21
CA LYS A 194 -7.35 -1.76 -15.49
C LYS A 194 -6.21 -2.10 -16.47
N THR A 195 -5.10 -2.66 -15.99
CA THR A 195 -3.95 -3.04 -16.83
C THR A 195 -4.11 -4.43 -17.46
N VAL A 196 -5.03 -5.26 -16.96
CA VAL A 196 -5.29 -6.62 -17.50
C VAL A 196 -6.20 -6.56 -18.74
N ARG A 197 -5.85 -7.32 -19.78
CA ARG A 197 -6.70 -7.44 -20.99
C ARG A 197 -8.10 -7.98 -20.69
N GLN A 198 -8.20 -9.02 -19.85
CA GLN A 198 -9.46 -9.65 -19.43
C GLN A 198 -9.97 -9.10 -18.09
N LYS A 199 -9.89 -7.78 -17.89
CA LYS A 199 -10.31 -7.12 -16.64
C LYS A 199 -11.73 -7.46 -16.17
N GLU A 200 -12.64 -7.78 -17.09
CA GLU A 200 -14.03 -8.15 -16.74
C GLU A 200 -14.12 -9.50 -16.01
N LEU A 201 -13.13 -10.39 -16.21
CA LEU A 201 -13.06 -11.65 -15.48
C LEU A 201 -12.55 -11.47 -14.04
N LEU A 202 -11.77 -10.43 -13.75
CA LEU A 202 -11.23 -10.22 -12.40
C LEU A 202 -12.11 -9.27 -11.60
N ASN A 203 -12.86 -9.77 -10.63
CA ASN A 203 -13.62 -8.96 -9.68
C ASN A 203 -12.77 -8.61 -8.45
N ILE A 204 -12.83 -7.35 -8.00
CA ILE A 204 -12.17 -6.90 -6.76
C ILE A 204 -13.27 -6.68 -5.73
N GLN A 205 -13.28 -7.49 -4.67
CA GLN A 205 -14.26 -7.42 -3.60
C GLN A 205 -13.57 -7.02 -2.29
N PRO A 206 -13.81 -5.80 -1.77
CA PRO A 206 -13.30 -5.43 -0.46
C PRO A 206 -13.96 -6.27 0.64
N VAL A 207 -13.20 -6.54 1.69
CA VAL A 207 -13.59 -7.34 2.85
C VAL A 207 -13.61 -6.42 4.07
N ASN A 208 -14.79 -6.30 4.68
CA ASN A 208 -14.95 -5.63 5.96
C ASN A 208 -14.38 -6.52 7.09
N ASN A 209 -13.65 -5.91 8.02
CA ASN A 209 -13.19 -6.61 9.21
C ASN A 209 -14.34 -6.68 10.24
N ASN A 210 -15.10 -7.76 10.27
CA ASN A 210 -16.21 -7.94 11.23
C ASN A 210 -15.71 -8.48 12.57
N PHE A 211 -14.57 -9.19 12.57
CA PHE A 211 -13.96 -9.74 13.77
C PHE A 211 -13.59 -8.64 14.78
N PHE A 212 -12.65 -7.76 14.42
CA PHE A 212 -12.26 -6.60 15.23
C PHE A 212 -13.25 -5.43 15.07
N GLY A 213 -13.79 -5.21 13.86
CA GLY A 213 -14.68 -4.08 13.58
C GLY A 213 -14.02 -2.72 13.78
N GLY A 214 -14.85 -1.67 13.89
CA GLY A 214 -14.36 -0.30 14.04
C GLY A 214 -13.72 0.21 12.75
N SER A 215 -12.52 0.78 12.85
CA SER A 215 -11.77 1.33 11.71
C SER A 215 -10.69 0.39 11.15
N ILE A 216 -10.67 -0.87 11.59
CA ILE A 216 -9.67 -1.84 11.15
C ILE A 216 -9.86 -2.19 9.67
N GLY A 217 -8.90 -1.78 8.84
CA GLY A 217 -8.93 -1.97 7.38
C GLY A 217 -7.73 -2.71 6.77
N ALA A 218 -6.81 -3.23 7.59
CA ALA A 218 -5.62 -3.95 7.14
C ALA A 218 -5.90 -5.43 6.83
N ALA A 219 -5.29 -5.95 5.76
CA ALA A 219 -5.47 -7.35 5.34
C ALA A 219 -5.02 -8.35 6.41
N GLY A 220 -3.92 -8.06 7.11
CA GLY A 220 -3.37 -8.94 8.14
C GLY A 220 -4.18 -9.06 9.42
N LEU A 221 -5.36 -8.43 9.49
CA LEU A 221 -6.31 -8.57 10.59
C LEU A 221 -7.64 -9.21 10.14
N LEU A 222 -7.76 -9.58 8.87
CA LEU A 222 -8.94 -10.27 8.34
C LEU A 222 -8.92 -11.75 8.74
N THR A 223 -10.11 -12.29 9.02
CA THR A 223 -10.32 -13.70 9.37
C THR A 223 -11.03 -14.45 8.24
N ILE A 224 -11.00 -15.78 8.27
CA ILE A 224 -11.79 -16.64 7.37
C ILE A 224 -13.27 -16.28 7.40
N ASN A 225 -13.79 -15.91 8.57
CA ASN A 225 -15.18 -15.51 8.67
C ASN A 225 -15.46 -14.20 7.92
N ASP A 226 -14.55 -13.23 7.98
CA ASP A 226 -14.66 -11.97 7.23
C ASP A 226 -14.66 -12.25 5.72
N PHE A 227 -13.73 -13.10 5.25
CA PHE A 227 -13.69 -13.52 3.84
C PHE A 227 -14.96 -14.26 3.41
N TYR A 228 -15.50 -15.13 4.25
CA TYR A 228 -16.73 -15.86 3.96
C TYR A 228 -17.93 -14.92 3.84
N THR A 229 -18.06 -13.93 4.73
CA THR A 229 -19.09 -12.89 4.64
C THR A 229 -18.98 -12.10 3.34
N ALA A 230 -17.79 -11.60 3.01
CA ALA A 230 -17.58 -10.84 1.77
C ALA A 230 -17.80 -11.68 0.49
N TYR A 231 -17.47 -12.98 0.53
CA TYR A 231 -17.79 -13.88 -0.56
C TYR A 231 -19.30 -14.10 -0.70
N GLY A 232 -20.04 -14.20 0.41
CA GLY A 232 -21.50 -14.24 0.41
C GLY A 232 -22.11 -13.01 -0.26
N GLU A 233 -21.69 -11.81 0.16
CA GLU A 233 -22.11 -10.53 -0.44
C GLU A 233 -21.80 -10.47 -1.95
N TYR A 234 -20.62 -10.93 -2.35
CA TYR A 234 -20.26 -11.05 -3.76
C TYR A 234 -21.23 -11.96 -4.53
N ARG A 235 -21.61 -13.10 -3.96
CA ARG A 235 -22.48 -14.11 -4.60
C ARG A 235 -23.95 -13.69 -4.70
N GLU A 236 -24.39 -12.70 -3.93
CA GLU A 236 -25.73 -12.11 -4.08
C GLU A 236 -25.90 -11.36 -5.41
N ILE A 237 -24.79 -10.83 -5.96
CA ILE A 237 -24.81 -9.93 -7.13
C ILE A 237 -24.13 -10.57 -8.34
N LYS A 238 -23.15 -11.45 -8.12
CA LYS A 238 -22.28 -12.00 -9.16
C LYS A 238 -22.34 -13.51 -9.21
N ASP A 239 -22.11 -14.05 -10.40
CA ASP A 239 -22.00 -15.49 -10.64
C ASP A 239 -20.84 -16.13 -9.90
N ARG A 240 -20.91 -17.47 -9.79
CA ARG A 240 -19.94 -18.26 -9.05
C ARG A 240 -18.59 -18.09 -9.75
N PRO A 241 -17.52 -17.72 -9.03
CA PRO A 241 -16.22 -17.58 -9.64
C PRO A 241 -15.60 -18.97 -9.86
N GLU A 242 -14.69 -19.05 -10.82
CA GLU A 242 -13.80 -20.20 -11.02
C GLU A 242 -12.65 -20.20 -10.02
N LEU A 243 -12.28 -19.03 -9.50
CA LEU A 243 -11.15 -18.84 -8.61
C LEU A 243 -11.40 -17.74 -7.57
N ILE A 244 -11.02 -18.00 -6.32
CA ILE A 244 -10.95 -17.01 -5.25
C ILE A 244 -9.48 -16.73 -4.93
N LEU A 245 -9.09 -15.47 -4.95
CA LEU A 245 -7.76 -15.01 -4.56
C LEU A 245 -7.85 -14.30 -3.21
N LEU A 246 -6.99 -14.70 -2.27
CA LEU A 246 -6.90 -14.10 -0.93
C LEU A 246 -5.51 -13.48 -0.71
N PRO A 247 -5.40 -12.41 0.11
CA PRO A 247 -4.14 -11.80 0.43
C PRO A 247 -3.37 -12.68 1.42
N ARG A 248 -2.13 -13.04 1.08
CA ARG A 248 -1.22 -13.78 1.97
C ARG A 248 -1.02 -13.12 3.33
N GLU A 249 -1.19 -11.79 3.41
CA GLU A 249 -1.02 -11.03 4.64
C GLU A 249 -1.98 -11.48 5.76
N ALA A 250 -3.13 -12.06 5.42
CA ALA A 250 -4.11 -12.56 6.39
C ALA A 250 -3.77 -13.93 6.99
N PHE A 251 -2.69 -14.58 6.53
CA PHE A 251 -2.38 -15.97 6.86
C PHE A 251 -0.95 -16.15 7.35
N ASP A 252 -0.77 -17.11 8.26
CA ASP A 252 0.55 -17.63 8.61
C ASP A 252 1.13 -18.55 7.51
N TYR A 253 2.33 -19.10 7.75
CA TYR A 253 3.00 -19.99 6.81
C TYR A 253 2.28 -21.34 6.61
N LEU A 254 1.32 -21.70 7.47
CA LEU A 254 0.46 -22.87 7.36
C LEU A 254 -0.88 -22.56 6.69
N GLY A 255 -1.12 -21.31 6.29
CA GLY A 255 -2.37 -20.86 5.70
C GLY A 255 -3.49 -20.64 6.72
N ARG A 256 -3.15 -20.35 7.98
CA ARG A 256 -4.12 -20.10 9.06
C ARG A 256 -4.26 -18.62 9.36
N ASP A 257 -5.49 -18.18 9.58
CA ASP A 257 -5.79 -16.83 10.04
C ASP A 257 -5.43 -16.64 11.52
N LEU A 258 -5.65 -15.44 12.05
CA LEU A 258 -5.34 -15.09 13.45
C LEU A 258 -6.18 -15.86 14.48
N THR A 259 -7.24 -16.54 14.06
CA THR A 259 -8.07 -17.42 14.89
C THR A 259 -7.64 -18.89 14.80
N GLY A 260 -6.60 -19.18 14.01
CA GLY A 260 -6.08 -20.52 13.77
C GLY A 260 -6.83 -21.30 12.69
N ARG A 261 -7.74 -20.66 11.94
CA ARG A 261 -8.59 -21.29 10.92
C ARG A 261 -7.94 -21.27 9.56
N SER A 262 -8.09 -22.35 8.81
CA SER A 262 -7.42 -22.53 7.51
C SER A 262 -8.20 -21.85 6.38
N TYR A 263 -7.49 -21.26 5.41
CA TYR A 263 -8.12 -20.77 4.17
C TYR A 263 -8.87 -21.86 3.39
N LYS A 264 -8.50 -23.13 3.60
CA LYS A 264 -9.20 -24.28 3.00
C LYS A 264 -10.64 -24.39 3.46
N GLU A 265 -10.99 -23.87 4.63
CA GLU A 265 -12.39 -23.84 5.08
C GLU A 265 -13.26 -22.97 4.15
N LEU A 266 -12.70 -21.91 3.55
CA LEU A 266 -13.40 -21.13 2.53
C LEU A 266 -13.54 -21.92 1.23
N GLU A 267 -12.49 -22.63 0.81
CA GLU A 267 -12.49 -23.47 -0.40
C GLU A 267 -13.57 -24.56 -0.31
N GLU A 268 -13.64 -25.28 0.82
CA GLU A 268 -14.63 -26.32 1.09
C GLU A 268 -16.06 -25.77 1.08
N LYS A 269 -16.30 -24.64 1.75
CA LYS A 269 -17.64 -24.04 1.84
C LYS A 269 -18.11 -23.39 0.55
N ALA A 270 -17.20 -22.72 -0.17
CA ALA A 270 -17.51 -22.10 -1.45
C ALA A 270 -17.62 -23.15 -2.58
N GLY A 271 -16.95 -24.29 -2.42
CA GLY A 271 -16.71 -25.28 -3.48
C GLY A 271 -15.90 -24.69 -4.65
N VAL A 272 -15.13 -23.62 -4.41
CA VAL A 272 -14.35 -22.92 -5.43
C VAL A 272 -12.90 -22.93 -4.98
N GLN A 273 -11.97 -23.16 -5.91
CA GLN A 273 -10.55 -23.14 -5.62
C GLN A 273 -10.15 -21.80 -4.97
N VAL A 274 -9.38 -21.88 -3.89
CA VAL A 274 -8.85 -20.72 -3.18
C VAL A 274 -7.33 -20.72 -3.29
N ILE A 275 -6.78 -19.60 -3.76
CA ILE A 275 -5.33 -19.37 -3.80
C ILE A 275 -4.99 -18.18 -2.91
N VAL A 276 -4.08 -18.41 -1.98
CA VAL A 276 -3.45 -17.35 -1.19
C VAL A 276 -2.26 -16.81 -1.98
N ILE A 277 -2.29 -15.51 -2.28
CA ILE A 277 -1.28 -14.83 -3.10
C ILE A 277 -0.78 -13.57 -2.42
#